data_AF-A0A1I7X6I6-F1
#
_entry.id   AF-A0A1I7X6I6-F1
#
_cell.length_a   1.000
_cell.length_b   1.000
_cell.length_c   1.000
_cell.angle_alpha   90.00
_cell.angle_beta   90.00
_cell.angle_gamma   90.00
#
_symmetry.space_group_name_H-M   'P 1'
#
loop_
_entity.id
_entity.type
_entity.pdbx_description
1 polymer ?
#
loop_
_entity_poly.entity_id
_entity_poly.type
_entity_poly.pdbx_seq_one_letter_code
_entity_poly.pdbx_strand_id
1 'polypeptide(L)'
;MTISDISNQSQCGCKGVRFCALCESTDRVLKLRLEEDVYANYEYFVYDENSKNAVKCPSLRSSSTIDEIIQASLSAKYSDYPRLEIEGLTLVTDFLSGSEENYLMDMIDQVNWVQSQSGRRKQDYGPKVNFKQKKLKWTRL
;
A
#
# COMPACT_ATOMS: atom_id res chain seq x y z
N MET A 1 29.44 15.37 -5.05
CA MET A 1 28.13 15.97 -5.38
C MET A 1 27.79 16.96 -4.27
N THR A 2 27.73 18.23 -4.61
CA THR A 2 27.60 19.35 -3.67
C THR A 2 26.16 19.52 -3.20
N ILE A 3 26.02 20.07 -1.99
CA ILE A 3 24.77 20.27 -1.21
C ILE A 3 23.80 21.31 -1.86
N SER A 4 24.01 21.66 -3.13
CA SER A 4 23.27 22.69 -3.85
C SER A 4 22.11 22.18 -4.72
N ASP A 5 21.92 20.87 -4.87
CA ASP A 5 20.89 20.30 -5.77
C ASP A 5 19.59 19.86 -5.06
N ILE A 6 19.47 20.11 -3.75
CA ILE A 6 18.25 19.84 -2.96
C ILE A 6 17.36 21.09 -2.88
N SER A 7 17.18 21.79 -4.00
CA SER A 7 16.25 22.92 -4.11
C SER A 7 15.09 22.64 -5.06
N ASN A 8 14.70 21.37 -5.18
CA ASN A 8 13.38 20.99 -5.64
C ASN A 8 12.74 20.10 -4.57
N GLN A 9 12.43 20.70 -3.40
CA GLN A 9 11.40 20.16 -2.51
C GLN A 9 10.08 20.15 -3.29
N SER A 10 9.90 19.13 -4.12
CA SER A 10 8.62 18.87 -4.75
C SER A 10 7.63 18.74 -3.59
N GLN A 11 6.78 19.75 -3.43
CA GLN A 11 5.84 19.84 -2.31
C GLN A 11 5.12 18.50 -2.16
N CYS A 12 5.12 17.95 -0.94
CA CYS A 12 4.49 16.65 -0.68
C CYS A 12 3.02 16.68 -1.15
N GLY A 13 2.51 15.53 -1.61
CA GLY A 13 1.11 15.44 -2.03
C GLY A 13 0.12 15.44 -0.87
N CYS A 14 0.59 15.29 0.37
CA CYS A 14 -0.20 14.97 1.57
C CYS A 14 -1.32 15.99 1.85
N LYS A 15 -2.54 15.50 2.15
CA LYS A 15 -3.71 16.32 2.47
C LYS A 15 -4.56 15.67 3.57
N GLY A 16 -5.17 16.51 4.42
CA GLY A 16 -6.02 16.05 5.51
C GLY A 16 -5.30 15.05 6.42
N VAL A 17 -5.98 13.94 6.72
CA VAL A 17 -5.44 12.84 7.54
C VAL A 17 -4.43 11.94 6.81
N ARG A 18 -4.26 12.10 5.48
CA ARG A 18 -3.32 11.28 4.69
C ARG A 18 -1.95 11.96 4.67
N PHE A 19 -0.91 11.21 5.02
CA PHE A 19 0.47 11.68 4.99
C PHE A 19 1.42 10.54 4.58
N CYS A 20 2.54 10.89 3.96
CA CYS A 20 3.64 9.97 3.67
C CYS A 20 4.65 9.97 4.81
N ALA A 21 5.58 9.02 4.80
CA ALA A 21 6.67 8.91 5.77
C ALA A 21 7.48 10.22 5.91
N LEU A 22 7.71 10.95 4.81
CA LEU A 22 8.42 12.25 4.85
C LEU A 22 7.68 13.33 5.64
N CYS A 23 6.36 13.19 5.83
CA CYS A 23 5.54 14.15 6.55
C CYS A 23 5.21 13.71 7.98
N GLU A 24 5.63 12.52 8.40
CA GLU A 24 5.25 11.91 9.68
C GLU A 24 5.54 12.83 10.88
N SER A 25 6.69 13.49 10.86
CA SER A 25 7.14 14.39 11.92
C SER A 25 6.69 15.86 11.75
N THR A 26 5.85 16.17 10.75
CA THR A 26 5.40 17.55 10.52
C THR A 26 4.33 17.97 11.53
N ASP A 27 4.31 19.24 11.91
CA ASP A 27 3.29 19.81 12.82
C ASP A 27 1.86 19.49 12.40
N ARG A 28 1.59 19.45 11.10
CA ARG A 28 0.28 19.07 10.56
C ARG A 28 -0.09 17.65 10.98
N VAL A 29 0.84 16.71 10.85
CA VAL A 29 0.63 15.30 11.17
C VAL A 29 0.60 15.07 12.67
N LEU A 30 1.49 15.70 13.43
CA LEU A 30 1.51 15.61 14.90
C LEU A 30 0.22 16.13 15.55
N LYS A 31 -0.50 17.04 14.87
CA LYS A 31 -1.81 17.56 15.31
C LYS A 31 -2.99 16.70 14.86
N LEU A 32 -2.78 15.69 14.01
CA LEU A 32 -3.84 14.76 13.67
C LEU A 32 -4.18 13.95 14.92
N ARG A 33 -5.44 14.00 15.33
CA ARG A 33 -5.96 13.07 16.33
C ARG A 33 -6.05 11.71 15.64
N LEU A 34 -5.13 10.80 15.97
CA LEU A 34 -5.28 9.40 15.63
C LEU A 34 -6.39 8.85 16.54
N GLU A 35 -7.46 8.33 15.93
CA GLU A 35 -8.49 7.61 16.68
C GLU A 35 -7.86 6.37 17.35
N GLU A 36 -8.52 5.89 18.40
CA GLU A 36 -8.21 4.58 18.97
C GLU A 36 -8.16 3.51 17.86
N ASP A 37 -7.39 2.46 18.10
CA ASP A 37 -7.22 1.39 17.13
C ASP A 37 -8.55 0.70 16.79
N VAL A 38 -9.17 1.15 15.69
CA VAL A 38 -10.48 0.69 15.23
C VAL A 38 -10.49 -0.79 14.83
N TYR A 39 -9.31 -1.41 14.72
CA TYR A 39 -9.15 -2.82 14.36
C TYR A 39 -8.80 -3.72 15.54
N ALA A 40 -8.71 -3.17 16.77
CA ALA A 40 -8.33 -3.92 17.96
C ALA A 40 -9.21 -5.17 18.20
N ASN A 41 -10.49 -5.11 17.80
CA ASN A 41 -11.47 -6.18 18.01
C ASN A 41 -11.68 -7.07 16.77
N TYR A 42 -10.89 -6.89 15.71
CA TYR A 42 -11.03 -7.69 14.49
C TYR A 42 -10.40 -9.06 14.70
N GLU A 43 -10.92 -10.07 14.01
CA GLU A 43 -10.27 -11.37 13.92
C GLU A 43 -9.22 -11.35 12.80
N TYR A 44 -8.05 -11.91 13.09
CA TYR A 44 -6.93 -11.92 12.16
C TYR A 44 -6.77 -13.31 11.55
N PHE A 45 -6.51 -13.32 10.26
CA PHE A 45 -6.31 -14.54 9.47
C PHE A 45 -5.06 -14.40 8.62
N VAL A 46 -4.36 -15.51 8.42
CA VAL A 46 -3.30 -15.60 7.42
C VAL A 46 -3.76 -16.50 6.29
N TYR A 47 -3.61 -16.02 5.06
CA TYR A 47 -3.93 -16.78 3.87
C TYR A 47 -2.78 -17.73 3.49
N ASP A 48 -3.10 -19.02 3.37
CA ASP A 48 -2.19 -20.05 2.85
C ASP A 48 -2.59 -20.43 1.43
N GLU A 49 -1.71 -20.11 0.48
CA GLU A 49 -1.94 -20.35 -0.95
C GLU A 49 -2.01 -21.84 -1.30
N ASN A 50 -1.33 -22.72 -0.53
CA ASN A 50 -1.34 -24.16 -0.81
C ASN A 50 -2.72 -24.77 -0.54
N SER A 51 -3.33 -24.41 0.59
CA SER A 51 -4.67 -24.86 0.94
C SER A 51 -5.78 -23.96 0.39
N LYS A 52 -5.46 -22.80 -0.20
CA LYS A 52 -6.44 -21.79 -0.68
C LYS A 52 -7.40 -21.31 0.40
N ASN A 53 -6.92 -21.29 1.64
CA ASN A 53 -7.72 -20.97 2.81
C ASN A 53 -7.02 -19.91 3.68
N ALA A 54 -7.81 -19.05 4.30
CA ALA A 54 -7.38 -18.16 5.36
C ALA A 54 -7.57 -18.85 6.72
N VAL A 55 -6.48 -19.02 7.46
CA VAL A 55 -6.46 -19.68 8.76
C VAL A 55 -6.49 -18.63 9.86
N LYS A 56 -7.38 -18.79 10.83
CA LYS A 56 -7.46 -17.85 11.97
C LYS A 56 -6.17 -17.90 12.79
N CYS A 57 -5.64 -16.72 13.12
CA CYS A 57 -4.40 -16.56 13.87
C CYS A 57 -4.63 -15.67 15.10
N PRO A 58 -5.05 -16.23 16.26
CA PRO A 58 -5.32 -15.45 17.47
C PRO A 58 -4.10 -14.75 18.07
N SER A 59 -2.89 -15.14 17.67
CA SER A 59 -1.65 -14.48 18.08
C SER A 59 -1.43 -13.13 17.40
N LEU A 60 -2.14 -12.85 16.30
CA LEU A 60 -2.02 -11.61 15.56
C LEU A 60 -2.99 -10.56 16.08
N ARG A 61 -2.56 -9.30 15.96
CA ARG A 61 -3.31 -8.10 16.31
C ARG A 61 -2.98 -6.99 15.31
N SER A 62 -3.72 -5.89 15.40
CA SER A 62 -3.56 -4.67 14.60
C SER A 62 -2.15 -4.08 14.64
N SER A 63 -1.46 -4.25 15.77
CA SER A 63 -0.10 -3.78 16.01
C SER A 63 0.97 -4.85 15.79
N SER A 64 0.61 -5.99 15.20
CA SER A 64 1.58 -7.06 14.95
C SER A 64 2.67 -6.64 13.99
N THR A 65 3.89 -7.05 14.28
CA THR A 65 5.05 -6.76 13.43
C THR A 65 5.08 -7.67 12.20
N ILE A 66 5.89 -7.31 11.21
CA ILE A 66 6.12 -8.15 10.02
C ILE A 66 6.65 -9.53 10.44
N ASP A 67 7.59 -9.58 11.39
CA ASP A 67 8.15 -10.85 11.87
C ASP A 67 7.08 -11.72 12.54
N GLU A 68 6.20 -11.14 13.37
CA GLU A 68 5.09 -11.86 13.98
C GLU A 68 4.13 -12.43 12.93
N ILE A 69 3.83 -11.65 11.88
CA ILE A 69 2.97 -12.09 10.76
C ILE A 69 3.65 -13.23 9.99
N ILE A 70 4.95 -13.16 9.72
CA ILE A 70 5.70 -14.22 9.05
C ILE A 70 5.66 -15.51 9.89
N GLN A 71 5.91 -15.42 11.20
CA GLN A 71 5.86 -16.59 12.09
C GLN A 71 4.46 -17.19 12.18
N ALA A 72 3.42 -16.36 12.26
CA ALA A 72 2.03 -16.81 12.18
C ALA A 72 1.74 -17.51 10.84
N SER A 73 2.29 -17.01 9.74
CA SER A 73 2.12 -17.60 8.40
C SER A 73 2.76 -18.98 8.28
N LEU A 74 3.95 -19.17 8.87
CA LEU A 74 4.65 -20.45 8.87
C LEU A 74 3.94 -21.48 9.75
N SER A 75 3.40 -21.05 10.89
CA SER A 75 2.71 -21.93 11.85
C SER A 75 1.27 -22.27 11.45
N ALA A 76 0.57 -21.37 10.75
CA ALA A 76 -0.82 -21.53 10.31
C ALA A 76 -1.08 -22.86 9.56
N LYS A 77 -0.09 -23.34 8.80
CA LYS A 77 -0.14 -24.60 8.05
C LYS A 77 -0.50 -25.80 8.91
N TYR A 78 0.02 -25.86 10.13
CA TYR A 78 -0.12 -26.98 11.06
C TYR A 78 -1.18 -26.76 12.14
N SER A 79 -1.89 -25.63 12.09
CA SER A 79 -2.89 -25.31 13.10
C SER A 79 -4.25 -25.93 12.79
N ASP A 80 -4.95 -26.29 13.86
CA ASP A 80 -6.35 -26.72 13.85
C ASP A 80 -7.34 -25.55 14.00
N TYR A 81 -6.87 -24.31 13.80
CA TYR A 81 -7.75 -23.15 13.86
C TYR A 81 -8.74 -23.12 12.70
N PRO A 82 -9.90 -22.44 12.89
CA PRO A 82 -10.90 -22.28 11.84
C PRO A 82 -10.30 -21.74 10.55
N ARG A 83 -10.79 -22.28 9.43
CA ARG A 83 -10.37 -21.93 8.07
C ARG A 83 -11.53 -21.29 7.34
N LEU A 84 -11.22 -20.26 6.55
CA LEU A 84 -12.15 -19.55 5.69
C LEU A 84 -11.68 -19.68 4.25
N GLU A 85 -12.54 -20.20 3.38
CA GLU A 85 -12.30 -20.18 1.96
C GLU A 85 -12.54 -18.76 1.43
N ILE A 86 -11.55 -18.21 0.70
CA ILE A 86 -11.65 -16.89 0.09
C ILE A 86 -11.70 -17.07 -1.43
N GLU A 87 -12.91 -17.13 -1.96
CA GLU A 87 -13.13 -17.22 -3.41
C GLU A 87 -12.60 -15.97 -4.13
N GLY A 88 -11.97 -16.18 -5.29
CA GLY A 88 -11.45 -15.11 -6.14
C GLY A 88 -10.12 -14.51 -5.69
N LEU A 89 -9.49 -15.03 -4.63
CA LEU A 89 -8.13 -14.67 -4.23
C LEU A 89 -7.11 -15.62 -4.88
N THR A 90 -6.02 -15.06 -5.42
CA THR A 90 -4.91 -15.83 -5.99
C THR A 90 -3.60 -15.16 -5.60
N LEU A 91 -2.68 -15.92 -5.02
CA LEU A 91 -1.37 -15.40 -4.60
C LEU A 91 -0.27 -16.00 -5.49
N VAL A 92 0.29 -15.18 -6.37
CA VAL A 92 1.46 -15.56 -7.17
C VAL A 92 2.72 -15.10 -6.44
N THR A 93 3.43 -16.03 -5.83
CA THR A 93 4.71 -15.74 -5.16
C THR A 93 5.80 -15.48 -6.19
N ASP A 94 6.76 -14.61 -5.85
CA ASP A 94 7.92 -14.30 -6.68
C ASP A 94 7.55 -13.91 -8.13
N PHE A 95 6.40 -13.25 -8.30
CA PHE A 95 5.87 -12.86 -9.61
C PHE A 95 6.84 -11.97 -10.40
N LEU A 96 7.61 -11.14 -9.71
CA LEU A 96 8.70 -10.34 -10.29
C LEU A 96 10.03 -10.88 -9.78
N SER A 97 10.97 -11.06 -10.70
CA SER A 97 12.37 -11.21 -10.34
C SER A 97 12.95 -9.89 -9.86
N GLY A 98 14.01 -9.93 -9.04
CA GLY A 98 14.68 -8.69 -8.59
C GLY A 98 15.21 -7.83 -9.75
N SER A 99 15.57 -8.43 -10.90
CA SER A 99 15.92 -7.66 -12.10
C SER A 99 14.73 -6.92 -12.71
N GLU A 100 13.56 -7.55 -12.77
CA GLU A 100 12.33 -6.91 -13.26
C GLU A 100 11.86 -5.81 -12.31
N GLU A 101 11.95 -6.03 -10.99
CA GLU A 101 11.64 -5.01 -9.99
C GLU A 101 12.51 -3.75 -10.18
N ASN A 102 13.83 -3.92 -10.28
CA ASN A 102 14.75 -2.80 -10.52
C ASN A 102 14.44 -2.06 -11.82
N TYR A 103 14.22 -2.82 -12.91
CA TYR A 103 13.86 -2.23 -14.20
C TYR A 103 12.54 -1.45 -14.14
N LEU A 104 11.52 -1.97 -13.46
CA LEU A 104 10.23 -1.30 -13.30
C LEU A 104 10.36 -0.03 -12.46
N MET A 105 11.14 -0.06 -11.38
CA MET A 105 11.39 1.12 -10.54
C MET A 105 12.08 2.23 -11.34
N ASP A 106 13.14 1.88 -12.10
CA ASP A 106 13.84 2.84 -12.96
C ASP A 106 12.90 3.46 -14.01
N MET A 107 12.01 2.66 -14.60
CA MET A 107 11.02 3.16 -15.56
C MET A 107 9.94 4.04 -14.91
N ILE A 108 9.46 3.67 -13.72
CA ILE A 108 8.45 4.44 -12.99
C ILE A 108 9.00 5.82 -12.64
N ASP A 109 10.25 5.89 -12.17
CA ASP A 109 10.86 7.15 -11.74
C ASP A 109 11.21 8.11 -12.90
N GLN A 110 11.26 7.62 -14.14
CA GLN A 110 11.41 8.46 -15.34
C GLN A 110 10.17 9.29 -15.66
N VAL A 111 9.00 8.93 -15.12
CA VAL A 111 7.73 9.61 -15.41
C VAL A 111 7.36 10.56 -14.27
N ASN A 112 7.10 11.82 -14.62
CA ASN A 112 6.71 12.83 -13.64
C ASN A 112 5.42 12.45 -12.90
N TRP A 113 5.51 12.46 -11.58
CA TRP A 113 4.38 12.31 -10.68
C TRP A 113 3.57 13.60 -10.57
N VAL A 114 2.24 13.51 -10.67
CA VAL A 114 1.32 14.64 -10.47
C VAL A 114 0.55 14.50 -9.16
N GLN A 115 0.14 15.62 -8.55
CA GLN A 115 -0.68 15.59 -7.35
C GLN A 115 -2.09 15.06 -7.64
N SER A 116 -2.58 14.16 -6.78
CA SER A 116 -3.95 13.69 -6.77
C SER A 116 -4.83 14.53 -5.84
N GLN A 117 -6.15 14.40 -6.01
CA GLN A 117 -7.11 14.97 -5.07
C GLN A 117 -7.11 14.25 -3.71
N SER A 118 -6.70 12.98 -3.67
CA SER A 118 -6.64 12.18 -2.43
C SER A 118 -5.45 12.52 -1.51
N GLY A 119 -4.59 13.46 -1.94
CA GLY A 119 -3.39 13.81 -1.19
C GLY A 119 -2.23 12.82 -1.40
N ARG A 120 -2.21 12.13 -2.54
CA ARG A 120 -1.12 11.25 -2.99
C ARG A 120 -0.58 11.75 -4.32
N ARG A 121 0.50 11.15 -4.80
CA ARG A 121 0.99 11.34 -6.17
C ARG A 121 0.45 10.23 -7.06
N LYS A 122 0.27 10.52 -8.34
CA LYS A 122 -0.13 9.54 -9.37
C LYS A 122 0.56 9.84 -10.69
N GLN A 123 0.59 8.84 -11.56
CA GLN A 123 0.96 8.98 -12.97
C GLN A 123 -0.28 8.67 -13.81
N ASP A 124 -0.62 9.55 -14.74
CA ASP A 124 -1.80 9.40 -15.60
C ASP A 124 -1.39 8.85 -16.98
N TYR A 125 -1.74 7.59 -17.25
CA TYR A 125 -1.51 6.94 -18.53
C TYR A 125 -2.81 6.89 -19.36
N GLY A 126 -2.69 7.07 -20.67
CA GLY A 126 -3.82 7.00 -21.60
C GLY A 126 -4.73 8.24 -21.62
N PRO A 127 -5.93 8.12 -22.21
CA PRO A 127 -6.91 9.20 -22.34
C PRO A 127 -7.41 9.70 -20.98
N LYS A 128 -7.67 11.01 -20.89
CA LYS A 128 -8.16 11.61 -19.64
C LYS A 128 -9.63 11.28 -19.43
N VAL A 129 -9.95 10.60 -18.32
CA VAL A 129 -11.33 10.24 -17.97
C VAL A 129 -11.97 11.33 -17.11
N ASN A 130 -13.19 11.73 -17.45
CA ASN A 130 -14.08 12.49 -16.56
C ASN A 130 -15.16 11.55 -16.02
N PHE A 131 -14.91 10.99 -14.83
CA PHE A 131 -15.82 10.05 -14.18
C PHE A 131 -17.21 10.66 -13.90
N LYS A 132 -17.26 11.92 -13.45
CA LYS A 132 -18.54 12.61 -13.16
C LYS A 132 -19.43 12.72 -14.39
N GLN A 133 -18.82 12.97 -15.55
CA GLN A 133 -19.54 13.11 -16.81
C GLN A 133 -19.62 11.82 -17.63
N LYS A 134 -18.99 10.72 -17.16
CA LYS A 134 -18.85 9.45 -17.89
C LYS A 134 -18.31 9.65 -19.32
N LYS A 135 -17.31 10.52 -19.48
CA LYS A 135 -16.71 10.87 -20.79
C LYS A 135 -15.20 10.62 -20.81
N LEU A 136 -14.70 10.19 -21.96
CA LEU A 136 -13.26 10.13 -22.27
C LEU A 136 -12.85 11.36 -23.09
N LYS A 137 -11.72 11.97 -22.72
CA LYS A 137 -11.05 12.99 -23.51
C LYS A 137 -9.79 12.37 -24.11
N TRP A 138 -9.82 12.22 -25.43
CA TRP A 138 -8.75 11.60 -26.21
C TRP A 138 -7.53 12.51 -26.40
N THR A 139 -7.68 13.82 -26.24
CA THR A 139 -6.65 14.81 -26.52
C THR A 139 -5.75 15.07 -25.30
N ARG A 140 -4.42 14.96 -25.49
CA ARG A 140 -3.38 15.54 -24.63
C ARG A 140 -3.02 16.94 -25.16
N LEU A 141 -3.88 17.93 -24.91
CA LEU A 141 -3.53 19.36 -24.99
C LEU A 141 -3.78 19.98 -23.62
#